data_AF-A0A653WLP4-F1
#
_entry.id   AF-A0A653WLP4-F1
#
_cell.length_a   1.000
_cell.length_b   1.000
_cell.length_c   1.000
_cell.angle_alpha   90.00
_cell.angle_beta   90.00
_cell.angle_gamma   90.00
#
_symmetry.space_group_name_H-M   'P 1'
#
loop_
_entity.id
_entity.type
_entity.pdbx_description
1 polymer ?
#
loop_
_entity_poly.entity_id
_entity_poly.type
_entity_poly.pdbx_seq_one_letter_code
_entity_poly.pdbx_strand_id
1 'polypeptide(L)'
;MTADTYEELAGRAARGDLTVKPGTIRRGEDARPDARHALVEATGAASPQEAVRLAVGRPPAGTKRGPSPVVRARVPQALKDRVHALAEREQRDESDIVREAVAAYLELRHVS
;
A
#
# COMPACT_ATOMS: atom_id res chain seq x y z
N MET A 1 -3.49 -9.05 43.27
CA MET A 1 -2.74 -9.65 42.14
C MET A 1 -1.38 -9.00 42.15
N THR A 2 -0.30 -9.77 42.32
CA THR A 2 1.07 -9.26 42.37
C THR A 2 1.64 -9.20 40.95
N ALA A 3 2.72 -8.44 40.74
CA ALA A 3 3.39 -8.35 39.44
C ALA A 3 3.79 -9.75 38.91
N ASP A 4 4.24 -10.64 39.80
CA ASP A 4 4.58 -12.04 39.50
C ASP A 4 3.41 -12.82 38.90
N THR A 5 2.18 -12.54 39.32
CA THR A 5 0.99 -13.22 38.79
C THR A 5 0.73 -12.82 37.33
N TYR A 6 1.09 -11.60 36.94
CA TYR A 6 0.94 -11.10 35.57
C TYR A 6 2.07 -11.58 34.66
N GLU A 7 3.30 -11.67 35.15
CA GLU A 7 4.43 -12.25 34.38
C GLU A 7 4.19 -13.72 34.07
N GLU A 8 3.72 -14.50 35.06
CA GLU A 8 3.39 -15.91 34.84
C GLU A 8 2.25 -16.07 33.83
N LEU A 9 1.23 -15.20 33.91
CA LEU A 9 0.13 -15.15 32.94
C LEU A 9 0.63 -14.81 31.53
N ALA A 10 1.52 -13.83 31.40
CA ALA A 10 2.13 -13.44 30.13
C ALA A 10 2.97 -14.58 29.54
N GLY A 11 3.75 -15.28 30.37
CA GLY A 11 4.54 -16.44 29.95
C GLY A 11 3.65 -17.60 29.44
N ARG A 12 2.52 -17.86 30.09
CA ARG A 12 1.53 -18.85 29.64
C ARG A 12 0.87 -18.43 28.33
N ALA A 13 0.55 -17.15 28.16
CA ALA A 13 0.00 -16.61 26.92
C ALA A 13 0.97 -16.81 25.75
N ALA A 14 2.25 -16.51 25.96
CA ALA A 14 3.29 -16.64 24.93
C ALA A 14 3.51 -18.09 24.47
N ARG A 15 3.34 -19.08 25.36
CA ARG A 15 3.45 -20.52 25.03
C ARG A 15 2.18 -21.10 24.40
N GLY A 16 1.08 -20.35 24.38
CA GLY A 16 -0.22 -20.85 23.90
C GLY A 16 -0.95 -21.74 24.91
N ASP A 17 -0.57 -21.70 26.19
CA ASP A 17 -1.16 -22.53 27.26
C ASP A 17 -2.54 -22.04 27.73
N LEU A 18 -3.06 -20.96 27.13
CA LEU A 18 -4.33 -20.34 27.51
C LEU A 18 -5.46 -20.82 26.61
N THR A 19 -6.55 -21.28 27.22
CA THR A 19 -7.77 -21.64 26.52
C THR A 19 -8.76 -20.49 26.52
N VAL A 20 -9.36 -20.20 25.37
CA VAL A 20 -10.43 -19.21 25.27
C VAL A 20 -11.64 -19.66 26.08
N LYS A 21 -12.18 -18.78 26.92
CA LYS A 21 -13.40 -19.05 27.68
C LYS A 21 -14.58 -19.29 26.73
N PRO A 22 -15.32 -20.41 26.84
CA PRO A 22 -16.50 -20.64 26.03
C PRO A 22 -17.53 -19.51 26.19
N GLY A 23 -18.15 -19.10 25.09
CA GLY A 23 -19.16 -18.03 25.08
C GLY A 23 -18.62 -16.60 25.05
N THR A 24 -17.29 -16.39 25.08
CA THR A 24 -16.69 -15.03 24.99
C THR A 24 -16.20 -14.67 23.59
N ILE A 25 -16.37 -15.58 22.62
CA ILE A 25 -15.93 -15.36 21.23
C ILE A 25 -16.94 -14.44 20.55
N ARG A 26 -16.51 -13.22 20.24
CA ARG A 26 -17.25 -12.29 19.39
C ARG A 26 -16.88 -12.54 17.93
N ARG A 27 -17.86 -12.50 17.01
CA ARG A 27 -17.66 -12.70 15.56
C ARG A 27 -18.47 -11.68 14.78
N GLY A 28 -18.11 -11.48 13.52
CA GLY A 28 -18.86 -10.58 12.63
C GLY A 28 -18.84 -9.13 13.11
N GLU A 29 -19.99 -8.45 13.05
CA GLU A 29 -20.14 -7.05 13.45
C GLU A 29 -19.68 -6.80 14.89
N ASP A 30 -20.01 -7.70 15.81
CA ASP A 30 -19.73 -7.57 17.25
C ASP A 30 -18.22 -7.58 17.58
N ALA A 31 -17.40 -8.09 16.66
CA ALA A 31 -15.95 -8.12 16.79
C ALA A 31 -15.25 -7.00 15.99
N ARG A 32 -15.97 -6.27 15.13
CA ARG A 32 -15.36 -5.26 14.24
C ARG A 32 -14.61 -4.16 14.96
N PRO A 33 -15.11 -3.57 16.07
CA PRO A 33 -14.39 -2.51 16.76
C PRO A 33 -13.04 -2.99 17.31
N ASP A 34 -13.04 -4.13 18.03
CA ASP A 34 -11.84 -4.70 18.62
C ASP A 34 -10.86 -5.20 17.55
N ALA A 35 -11.36 -5.80 16.46
CA ALA A 35 -10.53 -6.23 15.34
C ALA A 35 -9.85 -5.05 14.64
N ARG A 36 -10.55 -3.93 14.45
CA ARG A 36 -9.96 -2.70 13.89
C ARG A 36 -8.85 -2.15 14.78
N HIS A 37 -9.10 -2.11 16.10
CA HIS A 37 -8.11 -1.65 17.07
C HIS A 37 -6.86 -2.53 17.06
N ALA A 38 -7.04 -3.86 17.13
CA ALA A 38 -5.94 -4.83 17.11
C ALA A 38 -5.10 -4.74 15.81
N LEU A 39 -5.74 -4.52 14.66
CA LEU A 39 -5.03 -4.33 13.38
C LEU A 39 -4.17 -3.07 13.36
N VAL A 40 -4.70 -1.96 13.88
CA VAL A 40 -3.97 -0.69 13.96
C VAL A 40 -2.80 -0.79 14.93
N GLU A 41 -3.03 -1.34 16.12
CA GLU A 41 -2.00 -1.54 17.14
C GLU A 41 -0.86 -2.45 16.64
N ALA A 42 -1.20 -3.59 16.02
CA ALA A 42 -0.20 -4.56 15.54
C ALA A 42 0.64 -4.04 14.35
N THR A 43 0.12 -3.09 13.58
CA THR A 43 0.81 -2.55 12.38
C THR A 43 1.45 -1.18 12.62
N GLY A 44 1.13 -0.50 13.72
CA GLY A 44 1.56 0.89 13.98
C GLY A 44 0.92 1.93 13.05
N ALA A 45 -0.17 1.58 12.36
CA ALA A 45 -0.83 2.43 11.38
C ALA A 45 -1.66 3.56 12.04
N ALA A 46 -1.85 4.69 11.37
CA ALA A 46 -2.74 5.74 11.88
C ALA A 46 -4.23 5.45 11.59
N SER A 47 -4.53 4.46 10.74
CA SER A 47 -5.90 4.09 10.38
C SER A 47 -6.03 2.60 10.01
N PRO A 48 -7.24 2.01 10.12
CA PRO A 48 -7.49 0.64 9.67
C PRO A 48 -7.20 0.43 8.18
N GLN A 49 -7.45 1.42 7.33
CA GLN A 49 -7.16 1.35 5.90
C GLN A 49 -5.66 1.31 5.63
N GLU A 50 -4.88 2.04 6.42
CA GLU A 50 -3.43 1.99 6.38
C GLU A 50 -2.88 0.68 6.94
N ALA A 51 -3.47 0.16 8.04
CA ALA A 51 -3.16 -1.15 8.58
C ALA A 51 -3.36 -2.25 7.53
N VAL A 52 -4.45 -2.20 6.75
CA VAL A 52 -4.68 -3.12 5.62
C VAL A 52 -3.59 -2.98 4.56
N ARG A 53 -3.20 -1.75 4.17
CA ARG A 53 -2.12 -1.53 3.20
C ARG A 53 -0.77 -2.06 3.67
N LEU A 54 -0.48 -1.95 4.97
CA LEU A 54 0.77 -2.46 5.56
C LEU A 54 0.74 -3.99 5.72
N ALA A 55 -0.38 -4.55 6.19
CA ALA A 55 -0.53 -5.99 6.42
C ALA A 55 -0.54 -6.82 5.13
N VAL A 56 -1.04 -6.25 4.03
CA VAL A 56 -0.98 -6.88 2.69
C VAL A 56 0.45 -6.80 2.10
N GLY A 57 1.35 -6.07 2.76
CA GLY A 57 2.73 -5.83 2.33
C GLY A 57 2.85 -4.70 1.29
N ARG A 58 4.07 -4.19 1.09
CA ARG A 58 4.38 -3.34 -0.07
C ARG A 58 4.04 -4.16 -1.33
N PRO A 59 3.20 -3.66 -2.26
CA PRO A 59 2.96 -4.35 -3.51
C PRO A 59 4.32 -4.70 -4.12
N PRO A 60 4.56 -5.96 -4.53
CA PRO A 60 5.83 -6.29 -5.14
C PRO A 60 5.99 -5.38 -6.36
N ALA A 61 7.13 -4.69 -6.43
CA ALA A 61 7.47 -3.90 -7.60
C ALA A 61 7.45 -4.84 -8.81
N GLY A 62 6.39 -4.78 -9.61
CA GLY A 62 6.18 -5.71 -10.72
C GLY A 62 5.09 -6.76 -10.53
N THR A 63 4.07 -6.58 -9.68
CA THR A 63 2.78 -7.25 -9.96
C THR A 63 2.37 -6.81 -11.36
N LYS A 64 2.54 -7.71 -12.33
CA LYS A 64 2.24 -7.45 -13.74
C LYS A 64 0.76 -7.13 -13.84
N ARG A 65 0.44 -5.84 -13.78
CA ARG A 65 -0.73 -5.26 -14.44
C ARG A 65 -0.73 -5.90 -15.83
N GLY A 66 -1.86 -6.38 -16.31
CA GLY A 66 -2.00 -6.86 -17.69
C GLY A 66 -1.35 -5.88 -18.68
N PRO A 67 -1.05 -6.31 -19.92
CA PRO A 67 -0.19 -5.57 -20.85
C PRO A 67 -0.43 -4.06 -20.77
N SER A 68 0.61 -3.30 -20.41
CA SER A 68 0.51 -1.85 -20.26
C SER A 68 -0.14 -1.28 -21.52
N PRO A 69 -1.24 -0.52 -21.41
CA PRO A 69 -1.94 -0.01 -22.58
C PRO A 69 -0.99 0.89 -23.37
N VAL A 70 -0.89 0.62 -24.67
CA VAL A 70 0.00 1.36 -25.58
C VAL A 70 -0.79 2.48 -26.22
N VAL A 71 -0.38 3.72 -25.97
CA VAL A 71 -0.91 4.90 -26.67
C VAL A 71 -0.01 5.20 -27.86
N ARG A 72 -0.55 5.14 -29.08
CA ARG A 72 0.15 5.57 -30.30
C ARG A 72 -0.39 6.92 -30.74
N ALA A 73 0.48 7.91 -30.83
CA ALA A 73 0.13 9.26 -31.28
C ALA A 73 1.06 9.69 -32.43
N ARG A 74 0.51 10.45 -33.39
CA ARG A 74 1.33 11.13 -34.40
C ARG A 74 1.81 12.45 -33.82
N VAL A 75 3.11 12.68 -33.88
CA VAL A 75 3.74 13.92 -33.40
C VAL A 75 4.60 14.53 -34.52
N PRO A 76 4.70 15.88 -34.59
CA PRO A 76 5.66 16.52 -35.48
C PRO A 76 7.09 16.07 -35.15
N GLN A 77 7.93 15.89 -36.18
CA GLN A 77 9.32 15.44 -36.01
C GLN A 77 10.10 16.34 -35.05
N ALA A 78 9.97 17.67 -35.20
CA ALA A 78 10.62 18.64 -34.33
C ALA A 78 10.21 18.54 -32.84
N LEU A 79 9.04 17.97 -32.53
CA LEU A 79 8.66 17.69 -31.14
C LEU A 79 9.38 16.42 -30.63
N LYS A 80 9.43 15.38 -31.45
CA LYS A 80 10.15 14.15 -31.13
C LYS A 80 11.64 14.43 -30.88
N ASP A 81 12.28 15.23 -31.73
CA ASP A 81 13.70 15.57 -31.59
C ASP A 81 13.98 16.31 -30.27
N ARG A 82 13.05 17.18 -29.83
CA ARG A 82 13.15 17.88 -28.55
C ARG A 82 13.01 16.94 -27.36
N VAL A 83 12.11 15.96 -27.44
CA VAL A 83 11.96 14.92 -26.40
C VAL A 83 13.20 14.04 -26.34
N HIS A 84 13.77 13.67 -27.49
CA HIS A 84 15.01 12.90 -27.55
C HIS A 84 16.19 13.67 -26.94
N ALA A 85 16.37 14.94 -27.30
CA ALA A 85 17.43 15.76 -26.70
C ALA A 85 17.27 15.95 -25.19
N LEU A 86 16.01 16.00 -24.70
CA LEU A 86 15.71 16.05 -23.27
C LEU A 86 16.06 14.73 -22.58
N ALA A 87 15.73 13.60 -23.20
CA ALA A 87 16.04 12.25 -22.74
C ALA A 87 17.55 12.05 -22.56
N GLU A 88 18.33 12.41 -23.57
CA GLU A 88 19.80 12.31 -23.54
C GLU A 88 20.40 13.18 -22.42
N ARG A 89 19.90 14.42 -22.27
CA ARG A 89 20.39 15.34 -21.23
C ARG A 89 20.14 14.80 -19.82
N GLU A 90 18.98 14.17 -19.61
CA GLU A 90 18.56 13.69 -18.29
C GLU A 90 18.94 12.23 -18.02
N GLN A 91 19.51 11.53 -19.00
CA GLN A 91 19.80 10.09 -18.96
C GLN A 91 18.55 9.26 -18.61
N ARG A 92 17.42 9.62 -19.22
CA ARG A 92 16.11 8.99 -18.99
C ARG A 92 15.54 8.46 -20.30
N ASP A 93 14.66 7.48 -20.22
CA ASP A 93 13.96 6.98 -21.39
C ASP A 93 12.93 8.00 -21.92
N GLU A 94 12.83 8.14 -23.25
CA GLU A 94 11.82 9.01 -23.89
C GLU A 94 10.39 8.66 -23.43
N SER A 95 10.12 7.37 -23.20
CA SER A 95 8.81 6.90 -22.76
C SER A 95 8.44 7.40 -21.36
N ASP A 96 9.42 7.59 -20.48
CA ASP A 96 9.18 8.09 -19.13
C ASP A 96 8.92 9.59 -19.14
N ILE A 97 9.67 10.33 -19.94
CA ILE A 97 9.45 11.77 -20.16
C ILE A 97 8.05 12.01 -20.73
N VAL A 98 7.65 11.24 -21.75
CA VAL A 98 6.31 11.36 -22.36
C VAL A 98 5.21 11.02 -21.35
N ARG A 99 5.41 9.99 -20.54
CA ARG A 99 4.44 9.59 -19.51
C ARG A 99 4.26 10.68 -18.44
N GLU A 100 5.36 11.25 -17.97
CA GLU A 100 5.36 12.34 -17.00
C GLU A 100 4.69 13.60 -17.56
N ALA A 101 5.03 13.97 -18.80
CA ALA A 101 4.42 15.11 -19.47
C ALA A 101 2.90 14.96 -19.64
N VAL A 102 2.43 13.75 -19.98
CA VAL A 102 0.99 13.46 -20.10
C VAL A 102 0.29 13.53 -18.74
N ALA A 103 0.90 12.98 -17.68
CA ALA A 103 0.36 13.06 -16.33
C ALA A 103 0.22 14.53 -15.87
N ALA A 104 1.30 15.31 -16.00
CA ALA A 104 1.30 16.73 -15.65
C ALA A 104 0.27 17.53 -16.47
N TYR A 105 0.09 17.19 -17.75
CA TYR A 105 -0.92 17.84 -18.58
C TYR A 105 -2.35 17.54 -18.11
N LEU A 106 -2.64 16.31 -17.68
CA LEU A 106 -3.97 15.95 -17.17
C LEU A 106 -4.27 16.64 -15.83
N GLU A 107 -3.29 16.70 -14.94
CA GLU A 107 -3.39 17.44 -13.68
C GLU A 107 -3.67 18.93 -13.93
N LEU A 108 -2.94 19.55 -14.87
CA LEU A 108 -3.15 20.94 -15.28
C LEU A 108 -4.57 21.18 -15.83
N ARG A 109 -5.17 20.18 -16.46
CA ARG A 109 -6.49 20.29 -17.09
C ARG A 109 -7.64 19.86 -16.17
N HIS A 110 -7.36 19.49 -14.91
CA HIS A 110 -8.33 18.98 -13.93
C HIS A 110 -9.22 17.85 -14.48
N VAL A 111 -8.71 17.08 -15.43
CA VAL A 111 -9.43 15.91 -15.95
C VAL A 111 -9.20 14.79 -14.93
N SER A 112 -10.18 14.62 -14.04
CA SER A 112 -10.22 13.56 -13.02
C SER A 112 -10.72 12.25 -13.61
#